data_AF-A0AAU7AY09-F1
#
_entry.id   AF-A0AAU7AY09-F1
#
_cell.length_a   1.000
_cell.length_b   1.000
_cell.length_c   1.000
_cell.angle_alpha   90.00
_cell.angle_beta   90.00
_cell.angle_gamma   90.00
#
_symmetry.space_group_name_H-M   'P 1'
#
loop_
_entity.id
_entity.type
_entity.pdbx_description
1 polymer ?
#
loop_
_entity_poly.entity_id
_entity_poly.type
_entity_poly.pdbx_seq_one_letter_code
_entity_poly.pdbx_strand_id
1 'polypeptide(L)'
;MTAVRLVPLPVHAVLRMTTGLLTMAAPFLFGFAVPATIMAIIVGSIVVGVSLIASPDERGRTSIPVSTVHALDWATVIGLLGAAAVVAADGDAVAGIVLTAIGAAQLAGNLTTRYSLRG
;
A
#
# COMPACT_ATOMS: atom_id res chain seq x y z
N MET A 1 8.89 -5.24 15.47
CA MET A 1 10.27 -5.21 14.96
C MET A 1 10.21 -5.56 13.48
N THR A 2 10.90 -4.83 12.58
CA THR A 2 10.96 -5.22 11.16
C THR A 2 12.00 -6.31 10.94
N ALA A 3 11.72 -7.23 10.01
CA ALA A 3 12.53 -8.42 9.78
C ALA A 3 13.92 -8.06 9.21
N VAL A 4 13.96 -7.06 8.33
CA VAL A 4 15.20 -6.56 7.73
C VAL A 4 15.16 -5.04 7.68
N ARG A 5 16.29 -4.38 7.89
CA ARG A 5 16.40 -2.91 8.00
C ARG A 5 17.14 -2.32 6.79
N LEU A 6 16.53 -2.40 5.61
CA LEU A 6 17.13 -2.00 4.33
C LEU A 6 16.62 -0.66 3.83
N VAL A 7 15.30 -0.44 3.83
CA VAL A 7 14.67 0.71 3.17
C VAL A 7 14.49 1.86 4.17
N PRO A 8 15.01 3.07 3.89
CA PRO A 8 14.73 4.26 4.70
C PRO A 8 13.25 4.64 4.67
N LEU A 9 12.73 5.19 5.77
CA LEU A 9 11.31 5.60 5.87
C LEU A 9 10.85 6.55 4.75
N PRO A 10 11.63 7.56 4.31
CA PRO A 10 11.21 8.43 3.20
C PRO A 10 11.05 7.68 1.87
N VAL A 11 11.95 6.73 1.58
CA VAL A 11 11.86 5.90 0.37
C VAL A 11 10.62 5.01 0.44
N HIS A 12 10.35 4.43 1.61
CA HIS A 12 9.15 3.64 1.82
C HIS A 12 7.86 4.47 1.67
N ALA A 13 7.86 5.74 2.08
CA ALA A 13 6.72 6.65 1.86
C ALA A 13 6.43 6.86 0.37
N VAL A 14 7.47 7.04 -0.46
CA VAL A 14 7.32 7.11 -1.93
C VAL A 14 6.77 5.80 -2.48
N LEU A 15 7.29 4.65 -2.04
CA LEU A 15 6.79 3.34 -2.46
C LEU A 15 5.30 3.17 -2.14
N ARG A 16 4.87 3.54 -0.93
CA ARG A 16 3.45 3.50 -0.54
C ARG A 16 2.57 4.36 -1.44
N MET A 17 3.02 5.58 -1.78
CA MET A 17 2.31 6.45 -2.71
C MET A 17 2.17 5.79 -4.09
N THR A 18 3.25 5.20 -4.59
CA THR A 18 3.22 4.48 -5.88
C THR A 18 2.31 3.26 -5.83
N THR A 19 2.28 2.51 -4.74
CA THR A 19 1.35 1.38 -4.54
C THR A 19 -0.10 1.83 -4.68
N GLY A 20 -0.47 2.94 -4.02
CA GLY A 20 -1.83 3.48 -4.11
C GLY A 20 -2.22 3.86 -5.54
N LEU A 21 -1.35 4.61 -6.23
CA LEU A 21 -1.57 5.01 -7.62
C LEU A 21 -1.62 3.81 -8.58
N LEU A 22 -0.71 2.85 -8.43
CA LEU A 22 -0.71 1.62 -9.23
C LEU A 22 -1.96 0.79 -9.00
N THR A 23 -2.47 0.73 -7.78
CA THR A 23 -3.74 0.04 -7.47
C THR A 23 -4.90 0.69 -8.22
N MET A 24 -4.94 2.03 -8.28
CA MET A 24 -5.97 2.76 -9.04
C MET A 24 -5.82 2.59 -10.56
N ALA A 25 -4.59 2.46 -11.05
CA ALA A 25 -4.30 2.28 -12.48
C ALA A 25 -4.50 0.83 -12.96
N ALA A 26 -4.31 -0.16 -12.08
CA ALA A 26 -4.41 -1.58 -12.37
C ALA A 26 -5.66 -2.00 -13.15
N PRO A 27 -6.89 -1.59 -12.79
CA PRO A 27 -8.09 -2.02 -13.52
C PRO A 27 -8.06 -1.65 -15.00
N PHE A 28 -7.49 -0.50 -15.34
CA PHE A 28 -7.41 -0.03 -16.73
C PHE A 28 -6.26 -0.69 -17.50
N LEU A 29 -5.19 -1.07 -16.82
CA LEU A 29 -4.04 -1.76 -17.41
C LEU A 29 -4.32 -3.23 -17.71
N PHE A 30 -5.11 -3.88 -16.85
CA PHE A 30 -5.33 -5.33 -16.89
C PHE A 30 -6.77 -5.74 -17.23
N GLY A 31 -7.69 -4.79 -17.43
CA GLY A 31 -9.06 -5.04 -17.89
C GLY A 31 -9.95 -5.68 -16.83
N PHE A 32 -9.93 -5.16 -15.60
CA PHE A 32 -10.75 -5.70 -14.50
C PHE A 32 -12.25 -5.56 -14.79
N ALA A 33 -13.06 -6.43 -14.18
CA ALA A 33 -14.51 -6.28 -14.16
C ALA A 33 -14.93 -4.98 -13.44
N VAL A 34 -16.16 -4.51 -13.69
CA VAL A 34 -16.67 -3.26 -13.09
C VAL A 34 -16.64 -3.29 -11.55
N PRO A 35 -17.10 -4.36 -10.86
CA PRO A 35 -17.03 -4.41 -9.39
C PRO A 35 -15.59 -4.35 -8.87
N ALA A 36 -14.68 -5.10 -9.49
CA ALA A 36 -13.26 -5.10 -9.19
C ALA A 36 -12.59 -3.75 -9.41
N THR A 37 -13.00 -3.03 -10.46
CA THR A 37 -12.53 -1.67 -10.76
C THR A 37 -12.93 -0.69 -9.65
N ILE A 38 -14.20 -0.71 -9.23
CA ILE A 38 -14.68 0.14 -8.13
C ILE A 38 -13.88 -0.16 -6.85
N MET A 39 -13.70 -1.44 -6.53
CA MET A 39 -12.94 -1.86 -5.36
C MET A 39 -11.48 -1.36 -5.42
N ALA A 40 -10.80 -1.54 -6.55
CA ALA A 40 -9.42 -1.11 -6.74
C ALA A 40 -9.27 0.42 -6.62
N ILE A 41 -10.21 1.20 -7.15
CA ILE A 41 -10.22 2.67 -7.03
C ILE A 41 -10.42 3.09 -5.57
N ILE A 42 -11.39 2.50 -4.86
CA ILE A 42 -11.64 2.81 -3.44
C ILE A 42 -10.40 2.50 -2.61
N VAL A 43 -9.89 1.27 -2.70
CA VAL A 43 -8.72 0.84 -1.93
C VAL A 43 -7.51 1.69 -2.27
N GLY A 44 -7.23 1.89 -3.56
CA GLY A 44 -6.11 2.72 -4.01
C GLY A 44 -6.22 4.17 -3.52
N SER A 45 -7.41 4.77 -3.53
CA SER A 45 -7.63 6.12 -2.99
C SER A 45 -7.37 6.21 -1.48
N ILE A 46 -7.75 5.17 -0.72
CA ILE A 46 -7.46 5.08 0.72
C ILE A 46 -5.94 4.99 0.93
N VAL A 47 -5.23 4.17 0.15
CA VAL A 47 -3.77 4.06 0.25
C VAL A 47 -3.09 5.40 -0.06
N VAL A 48 -3.55 6.11 -1.09
CA VAL A 48 -3.06 7.46 -1.43
C VAL A 48 -3.32 8.43 -0.27
N GLY A 49 -4.54 8.46 0.27
CA GLY A 49 -4.90 9.30 1.42
C GLY A 49 -4.01 9.02 2.64
N VAL A 50 -3.81 7.74 2.97
CA VAL A 50 -2.88 7.30 4.01
C VAL A 50 -1.46 7.78 3.73
N SER A 51 -1.00 7.69 2.49
CA SER A 51 0.34 8.14 2.10
C SER A 51 0.51 9.65 2.26
N LEU A 52 -0.51 10.43 1.92
CA LEU A 52 -0.49 11.89 2.08
C LEU A 52 -0.43 12.29 3.56
N ILE A 53 -1.21 11.61 4.42
CA ILE A 53 -1.21 11.86 5.86
C ILE A 53 0.13 11.46 6.52
N ALA A 54 0.74 10.38 6.04
CA ALA A 54 2.01 9.85 6.58
C ALA A 54 3.26 10.43 5.90
N SER A 55 3.12 11.40 4.98
CA SER A 55 4.25 11.94 4.22
C SER A 55 5.21 12.74 5.12
N PRO A 56 6.53 12.52 5.00
CA PRO A 56 7.51 13.33 5.70
C PRO A 56 7.63 14.74 5.10
N ASP A 57 7.85 15.74 5.95
CA ASP A 57 8.15 17.14 5.57
C ASP A 57 9.56 17.26 4.94
N GLU A 58 9.94 18.45 4.45
CA GLU A 58 11.24 18.77 3.84
C GLU A 58 12.44 18.36 4.73
N ARG A 59 12.23 18.31 6.05
CA ARG A 59 13.25 17.91 7.05
C ARG A 59 13.24 16.40 7.35
N GLY A 60 12.47 15.60 6.61
CA GLY A 60 12.34 14.16 6.80
C GLY A 60 11.53 13.75 8.04
N ARG A 61 10.76 14.67 8.63
CA ARG A 61 9.98 14.43 9.86
C ARG A 61 8.51 14.21 9.52
N THR A 62 7.91 13.18 10.10
CA THR A 62 6.47 12.96 10.02
C THR A 62 5.77 13.74 11.13
N SER A 63 4.62 14.34 10.81
CA SER A 63 3.76 15.03 11.80
C SER A 63 3.10 14.05 12.77
N ILE A 64 2.93 12.79 12.35
CA ILE A 64 2.34 11.72 13.14
C ILE A 64 3.42 10.79 13.75
N PRO A 65 3.13 10.14 14.90
CA PRO A 65 4.03 9.19 15.52
C PRO A 65 4.43 8.04 14.58
N VAL A 66 5.67 7.57 14.69
CA VAL A 66 6.18 6.46 13.86
C VAL A 66 5.37 5.16 14.06
N SER A 67 4.83 4.94 15.26
CA SER A 67 3.92 3.83 15.53
C SER A 67 2.63 3.91 14.72
N THR A 68 2.10 5.13 14.50
CA THR A 68 0.92 5.37 13.67
C THR A 68 1.23 5.08 12.20
N VAL A 69 2.39 5.54 11.69
CA VAL A 69 2.83 5.21 10.33
C VAL A 69 2.92 3.69 10.16
N HIS A 70 3.53 3.00 11.11
CA HIS A 70 3.65 1.54 11.09
C HIS A 70 2.30 0.83 11.12
N ALA A 71 1.35 1.32 11.92
CA ALA A 71 -0.01 0.77 11.95
C ALA A 71 -0.74 0.97 10.61
N LEU A 72 -0.59 2.14 10.00
CA LEU A 72 -1.15 2.45 8.68
C LEU A 72 -0.56 1.56 7.57
N ASP A 73 0.71 1.19 7.68
CA ASP A 73 1.35 0.27 6.74
C ASP A 73 0.76 -1.13 6.78
N TRP A 74 0.47 -1.63 7.98
CA TRP A 74 -0.23 -2.91 8.14
C TRP A 74 -1.68 -2.83 7.68
N ALA A 75 -2.38 -1.75 8.00
CA ALA A 75 -3.75 -1.53 7.51
C ALA A 75 -3.82 -1.54 5.98
N THR A 76 -2.81 -0.97 5.31
CA THR A 76 -2.71 -0.95 3.84
C THR A 76 -2.59 -2.36 3.27
N VAL A 77 -1.71 -3.19 3.84
CA VAL A 77 -1.54 -4.59 3.40
C VAL A 77 -2.81 -5.40 3.64
N ILE A 78 -3.41 -5.27 4.82
CA ILE A 78 -4.66 -5.98 5.15
C ILE A 78 -5.78 -5.56 4.20
N GLY A 79 -5.91 -4.26 3.91
CA GLY A 79 -6.89 -3.73 2.97
C GLY A 79 -6.70 -4.27 1.55
N LEU A 80 -5.46 -4.30 1.05
CA LEU A 80 -5.13 -4.84 -0.27
C LEU A 80 -5.41 -6.34 -0.37
N LEU A 81 -4.97 -7.13 0.60
CA LEU A 81 -5.20 -8.58 0.60
C LEU A 81 -6.68 -8.93 0.81
N GLY A 82 -7.39 -8.16 1.65
CA GLY A 82 -8.83 -8.29 1.81
C GLY A 82 -9.59 -7.99 0.52
N ALA A 83 -9.23 -6.91 -0.18
CA ALA A 83 -9.80 -6.58 -1.48
C ALA A 83 -9.49 -7.65 -2.53
N ALA A 84 -8.26 -8.17 -2.56
CA ALA A 84 -7.88 -9.27 -3.44
C ALA A 84 -8.73 -10.52 -3.19
N ALA A 85 -8.97 -10.88 -1.92
CA ALA A 85 -9.81 -12.02 -1.57
C ALA A 85 -11.28 -11.82 -1.99
N VAL A 86 -11.84 -10.62 -1.78
CA VAL A 86 -13.22 -10.29 -2.18
C VAL A 86 -13.38 -10.39 -3.69
N VAL A 87 -12.46 -9.81 -4.45
CA VAL A 87 -12.54 -9.79 -5.91
C VAL A 87 -12.28 -11.18 -6.51
N ALA A 88 -11.37 -11.96 -5.93
CA ALA A 88 -11.17 -13.35 -6.32
C ALA A 88 -12.42 -14.21 -6.08
N ALA A 89 -13.16 -13.95 -4.99
CA ALA A 89 -14.41 -14.65 -4.70
C ALA A 89 -15.54 -14.28 -5.69
N ASP A 90 -15.49 -13.09 -6.29
CA ASP A 90 -16.41 -12.63 -7.35
C ASP A 90 -16.08 -13.27 -8.72
N GLY A 91 -14.98 -14.02 -8.82
CA GLY A 91 -14.57 -14.72 -10.05
C GLY A 91 -13.62 -13.95 -10.96
N ASP A 92 -13.27 -12.70 -10.62
CA ASP A 92 -12.23 -11.95 -11.33
C ASP A 92 -10.84 -12.34 -10.82
N ALA A 93 -10.36 -13.48 -11.34
CA ALA A 93 -9.07 -14.04 -10.97
C ALA A 93 -7.90 -13.11 -11.31
N VAL A 94 -8.00 -12.34 -12.40
CA VAL A 94 -6.94 -11.41 -12.82
C VAL A 94 -6.80 -10.30 -11.77
N ALA A 95 -7.91 -9.69 -11.38
CA ALA A 95 -7.89 -8.66 -10.35
C ALA A 95 -7.44 -9.21 -8.98
N GLY A 96 -7.89 -10.40 -8.59
CA GLY A 96 -7.42 -11.06 -7.38
C GLY A 96 -5.91 -11.29 -7.36
N ILE A 97 -5.33 -11.79 -8.46
CA ILE A 97 -3.88 -12.02 -8.59
C ILE A 97 -3.11 -10.70 -8.54
N VAL A 98 -3.54 -9.70 -9.30
CA VAL A 98 -2.84 -8.40 -9.37
C VAL A 98 -2.86 -7.70 -8.01
N LEU A 99 -4.02 -7.64 -7.34
CA LEU A 99 -4.12 -7.02 -6.01
C LEU A 99 -3.31 -7.79 -4.95
N THR A 100 -3.26 -9.13 -5.04
CA THR A 100 -2.40 -9.95 -4.17
C THR A 100 -0.93 -9.64 -4.41
N ALA A 101 -0.50 -9.52 -5.67
CA ALA A 101 0.88 -9.20 -6.01
C ALA A 101 1.29 -7.81 -5.48
N ILE A 102 0.41 -6.81 -5.64
CA ILE A 102 0.62 -5.46 -5.09
C ILE A 102 0.68 -5.51 -3.54
N GLY A 103 -0.25 -6.23 -2.90
CA GLY A 103 -0.26 -6.41 -1.45
C GLY A 103 1.01 -7.12 -0.93
N ALA A 104 1.49 -8.13 -1.64
CA ALA A 104 2.73 -8.83 -1.32
C ALA A 104 3.97 -7.93 -1.48
N ALA A 105 4.02 -7.10 -2.54
CA ALA A 105 5.08 -6.11 -2.71
C ALA A 105 5.08 -5.08 -1.58
N GLN A 106 3.91 -4.61 -1.16
CA GLN A 106 3.77 -3.70 -0.02
C GLN A 106 4.21 -4.38 1.30
N LEU A 107 3.81 -5.64 1.52
CA LEU A 107 4.25 -6.41 2.69
C LEU A 107 5.78 -6.55 2.72
N ALA A 108 6.41 -6.88 1.60
CA ALA A 108 7.87 -6.93 1.49
C ALA A 108 8.51 -5.57 1.81
N GLY A 109 7.93 -4.48 1.31
CA GLY A 109 8.31 -3.12 1.68
C GLY A 109 8.22 -2.88 3.20
N ASN A 110 7.11 -3.25 3.82
CA ASN A 110 6.91 -3.08 5.26
C ASN A 110 7.94 -3.86 6.09
N LEU A 111 8.23 -5.10 5.69
CA LEU A 111 9.17 -5.98 6.39
C LEU A 111 10.62 -5.53 6.28
N THR A 112 10.96 -4.78 5.22
CA THR A 112 12.31 -4.29 4.93
C THR A 112 12.55 -2.85 5.40
N THR A 113 11.51 -2.17 5.88
CA THR A 113 11.58 -0.74 6.23
C THR A 113 12.19 -0.49 7.61
N ARG A 114 13.03 0.54 7.68
CA ARG A 114 13.57 1.09 8.92
C ARG A 114 12.63 2.16 9.48
N TYR A 115 11.77 1.76 10.42
CA TYR A 115 10.93 2.68 11.19
C TYR A 115 11.74 3.39 12.28
N SER A 116 12.64 4.28 11.88
CA SER A 116 13.47 5.10 12.77
C SER A 116 13.62 6.50 12.18
N LEU A 117 13.48 7.53 13.02
CA LEU A 117 13.63 8.95 12.66
C LEU A 117 15.08 9.44 12.68
N ARG A 118 16.04 8.57 13.00
CA ARG A 118 17.47 8.90 12.94
C ARG A 118 18.05 8.30 11.66
N GLY A 119 18.51 9.19 10.77
CA GLY A 119 19.61 8.89 9.86
C GLY A 119 20.85 8.49 10.65
#